data_AF-A0A8T4J1V5-F1
#
_entry.id   AF-A0A8T4J1V5-F1
#
_cell.length_a   1.000
_cell.length_b   1.000
_cell.length_c   1.000
_cell.angle_alpha   90.00
_cell.angle_beta   90.00
_cell.angle_gamma   90.00
#
_symmetry.space_group_name_H-M   'P 1'
#
loop_
_entity.id
_entity.type
_entity.pdbx_description
1 polymer ?
#
loop_
_entity_poly.entity_id
_entity_poly.type
_entity_poly.pdbx_seq_one_letter_code
_entity_poly.pdbx_strand_id
1 'polypeptide(L)'
;AASTLLFLPLAHVLGRTIQIACLRARIEFGHCPSIKPDELRPELKSFQPTFVVGVPYLFEKIHDTGRAMAEKMGRGSSFERADRIAVTYGEKVLAHLLDRGTGPGLGL
;
A
#
# COMPACT_ATOMS: atom_id res chain seq x y z
N ALA A 1 -5.08 13.39 -12.87
CA ALA A 1 -5.10 14.30 -11.70
C ALA A 1 -4.78 13.49 -10.45
N ALA A 2 -4.31 14.11 -9.36
CA ALA A 2 -4.08 13.37 -8.12
C ALA A 2 -5.43 12.96 -7.48
N SER A 3 -5.50 11.74 -6.94
CA SER A 3 -6.66 11.23 -6.22
C SER A 3 -6.29 10.19 -5.15
N THR A 4 -7.08 10.10 -4.07
CA THR A 4 -6.88 9.10 -2.99
C THR A 4 -8.17 8.52 -2.46
N LEU A 5 -8.13 7.26 -2.00
CA LEU A 5 -9.23 6.64 -1.27
C LEU A 5 -8.96 6.73 0.23
N LEU A 6 -9.84 7.41 0.98
CA LEU A 6 -9.75 7.55 2.43
C LEU A 6 -10.46 6.39 3.14
N PHE A 7 -9.67 5.47 3.68
CA PHE A 7 -10.13 4.38 4.57
C PHE A 7 -9.65 4.57 6.02
N LEU A 8 -9.05 5.72 6.34
CA LEU A 8 -8.65 6.10 7.69
C LEU A 8 -9.81 6.81 8.41
N PRO A 9 -10.07 6.52 9.69
CA PRO A 9 -11.13 7.19 10.45
C PRO A 9 -10.93 8.72 10.50
N LEU A 10 -11.98 9.49 10.20
CA LEU A 10 -11.96 10.96 10.32
C LEU A 10 -11.93 11.46 11.77
N ALA A 11 -12.17 10.56 12.73
CA ALA A 11 -11.95 10.81 14.15
C ALA A 11 -10.44 10.88 14.49
N HIS A 12 -9.59 10.24 13.68
CA HIS A 12 -8.14 10.27 13.86
C HIS A 12 -7.54 11.45 13.10
N VAL A 13 -6.53 12.10 13.70
CA VAL A 13 -5.89 13.30 13.13
C VAL A 13 -5.37 13.06 11.71
N LEU A 14 -4.79 11.90 11.42
CA LEU A 14 -4.27 11.58 10.09
C LEU A 14 -5.36 11.61 9.01
N GLY A 15 -6.48 10.91 9.20
CA GLY A 15 -7.57 10.86 8.22
C GLY A 15 -8.19 12.24 7.98
N ARG A 16 -8.38 13.01 9.06
CA ARG A 16 -8.90 14.37 9.00
C ARG A 16 -7.95 15.33 8.28
N THR A 17 -6.66 15.27 8.57
CA THR A 17 -5.65 16.11 7.93
C THR A 17 -5.56 15.87 6.43
N ILE A 18 -5.55 14.60 5.98
CA ILE A 18 -5.52 14.29 4.54
C ILE A 18 -6.80 14.79 3.85
N GLN A 19 -7.97 14.61 4.46
CA GLN A 19 -9.23 15.13 3.91
C GLN A 19 -9.17 16.65 3.70
N ILE A 20 -8.75 17.39 4.73
CA ILE A 20 -8.63 18.86 4.66
C ILE A 20 -7.59 19.27 3.61
N ALA A 21 -6.44 18.60 3.55
CA ALA A 21 -5.40 18.87 2.58
C ALA A 21 -5.89 18.66 1.14
N CYS A 22 -6.61 17.56 0.88
CA CYS A 22 -7.17 17.29 -0.44
C CYS A 22 -8.21 18.34 -0.84
N LEU A 23 -9.11 18.73 0.07
CA LEU A 23 -10.08 19.80 -0.16
C LEU A 23 -9.39 21.13 -0.51
N ARG A 24 -8.37 21.53 0.25
CA ARG A 24 -7.60 22.77 0.01
C ARG A 24 -6.84 22.74 -1.32
N ALA A 25 -6.31 21.59 -1.70
CA ALA A 25 -5.55 21.40 -2.94
C ALA A 25 -6.42 21.08 -4.16
N ARG A 26 -7.75 20.95 -4.00
CA ARG A 26 -8.68 20.47 -5.04
C ARG A 26 -8.29 19.11 -5.62
N ILE A 27 -7.84 18.22 -4.74
CA ILE A 27 -7.52 16.82 -5.03
C ILE A 27 -8.79 15.99 -4.77
N GLU A 28 -9.13 15.12 -5.71
CA GLU A 28 -10.28 14.22 -5.59
C GLU A 28 -10.03 13.15 -4.54
N PHE A 29 -11.02 12.84 -3.71
CA PHE A 29 -10.93 11.72 -2.78
C PHE A 29 -12.27 11.00 -2.60
N GLY A 30 -12.18 9.68 -2.42
CA GLY A 30 -13.31 8.84 -2.04
C GLY A 30 -13.26 8.46 -0.56
N HIS A 31 -14.38 8.00 -0.02
CA HIS A 31 -14.45 7.41 1.33
C HIS A 31 -14.71 5.92 1.24
N CYS A 32 -13.91 5.13 1.95
CA CYS A 32 -14.13 3.69 2.11
C CYS A 32 -14.29 3.40 3.62
N PRO A 33 -15.38 2.76 4.05
CA PRO A 33 -15.65 2.56 5.48
C PRO A 33 -14.79 1.46 6.13
N SER A 34 -14.00 0.73 5.34
CA SER A 34 -13.32 -0.48 5.80
C SER A 34 -11.91 -0.62 5.27
N ILE A 35 -11.06 -1.21 6.11
CA ILE A 35 -9.68 -1.61 5.77
C ILE A 35 -9.56 -3.12 5.53
N LYS A 36 -10.67 -3.87 5.59
CA LYS A 36 -10.64 -5.31 5.36
C LYS A 36 -10.28 -5.59 3.90
N PRO A 37 -9.31 -6.46 3.59
CA PRO A 37 -8.84 -6.65 2.22
C PRO A 37 -9.94 -6.99 1.20
N ASP A 38 -10.92 -7.83 1.57
CA ASP A 38 -12.00 -8.24 0.67
C ASP A 38 -13.00 -7.10 0.37
N GLU A 39 -13.08 -6.10 1.24
CA GLU A 39 -13.92 -4.91 1.08
C GLU A 39 -13.13 -3.75 0.44
N LEU A 40 -11.85 -3.59 0.78
CA LEU A 40 -11.00 -2.50 0.30
C LEU A 40 -10.50 -2.72 -1.13
N ARG A 41 -10.17 -3.96 -1.52
CA ARG A 41 -9.62 -4.26 -2.86
C ARG A 41 -10.60 -3.90 -4.00
N PRO A 42 -11.90 -4.22 -3.93
CA PRO A 42 -12.87 -3.78 -4.95
C PRO A 42 -12.96 -2.26 -5.06
N GLU A 43 -12.98 -1.55 -3.92
CA GLU A 43 -13.06 -0.09 -3.89
C GLU A 43 -11.81 0.57 -4.50
N LEU A 44 -10.60 0.06 -4.18
CA LEU A 44 -9.37 0.52 -4.81
C LEU A 44 -9.37 0.29 -6.33
N LYS A 45 -9.91 -0.85 -6.79
CA LYS A 45 -10.02 -1.17 -8.23
C LYS A 45 -11.02 -0.26 -8.95
N SER A 46 -12.12 0.09 -8.30
CA SER A 46 -13.16 0.96 -8.84
C SER A 46 -12.72 2.43 -8.87
N PHE A 47 -12.19 2.93 -7.76
CA PHE A 47 -11.80 4.33 -7.60
C PHE A 47 -10.47 4.67 -8.28
N GLN A 48 -9.56 3.70 -8.42
CA GLN A 48 -8.23 3.85 -9.03
C GLN A 48 -7.44 5.06 -8.47
N PRO A 49 -7.20 5.13 -7.15
CA PRO A 49 -6.48 6.26 -6.56
C PRO A 49 -5.05 6.33 -7.10
N THR A 50 -4.53 7.54 -7.28
CA THR A 50 -3.13 7.75 -7.70
C THR A 50 -2.15 7.69 -6.54
N PHE A 51 -2.62 7.78 -5.30
CA PHE A 51 -1.81 7.59 -4.10
C PHE A 51 -2.63 6.98 -2.96
N VAL A 52 -1.93 6.37 -1.99
CA VAL A 52 -2.53 5.77 -0.80
C VAL A 52 -1.79 6.26 0.43
N VAL A 53 -2.54 6.62 1.47
CA VAL A 53 -1.98 6.99 2.77
C VAL A 53 -2.21 5.84 3.75
N GLY A 54 -1.14 5.36 4.37
CA GLY A 54 -1.18 4.26 5.32
C GLY A 54 -0.23 4.47 6.49
N VAL A 55 -0.43 3.69 7.53
CA VAL A 55 0.47 3.57 8.69
C VAL A 55 1.14 2.18 8.66
N PRO A 56 2.28 1.95 9.32
CA PRO A 56 3.00 0.67 9.24
C PRO A 56 2.11 -0.57 9.45
N TYR A 57 1.30 -0.57 10.51
CA TYR A 57 0.37 -1.64 10.85
C TYR A 57 -0.61 -2.01 9.72
N LEU A 58 -1.02 -1.05 8.89
CA LEU A 58 -1.90 -1.32 7.75
C LEU A 58 -1.20 -2.23 6.73
N PHE A 59 0.05 -1.91 6.41
CA PHE A 59 0.83 -2.64 5.42
C PHE A 59 1.21 -4.03 5.94
N GLU A 60 1.56 -4.14 7.22
CA GLU A 60 1.76 -5.42 7.92
C GLU A 60 0.52 -6.31 7.81
N LYS A 61 -0.66 -5.77 8.13
CA LYS A 61 -1.92 -6.53 8.05
C LYS A 61 -2.25 -7.00 6.63
N ILE A 62 -1.98 -6.17 5.62
CA ILE A 62 -2.17 -6.54 4.21
C ILE A 62 -1.22 -7.68 3.83
N HIS A 63 0.04 -7.60 4.27
CA HIS A 63 1.06 -8.62 4.05
C HIS A 63 0.67 -9.96 4.71
N ASP A 64 0.34 -9.94 6.00
CA ASP A 64 -0.05 -11.14 6.76
C ASP A 64 -1.29 -11.82 6.17
N THR A 65 -2.27 -11.02 5.76
CA THR A 65 -3.47 -11.55 5.10
C THR A 65 -3.12 -12.19 3.75
N GLY A 66 -2.20 -11.58 3.00
CA GLY A 66 -1.69 -12.13 1.74
C GLY A 66 -0.96 -13.47 1.94
N ARG A 67 -0.10 -13.55 2.95
CA ARG A 67 0.62 -14.77 3.34
C ARG A 67 -0.34 -15.89 3.70
N ALA A 68 -1.28 -15.62 4.61
CA ALA A 68 -2.28 -16.59 5.05
C ALA A 68 -3.16 -17.07 3.88
N MET A 69 -3.50 -16.20 2.92
CA MET A 69 -4.23 -16.59 1.72
C MET A 69 -3.41 -17.51 0.81
N ALA A 70 -2.13 -17.19 0.60
CA ALA A 70 -1.24 -18.01 -0.22
C ALA A 70 -1.01 -19.39 0.40
N GLU A 71 -0.84 -19.49 1.71
CA GLU A 71 -0.72 -20.76 2.45
C GLU A 71 -1.97 -21.63 2.26
N LYS A 72 -3.16 -21.06 2.45
CA LYS A 72 -4.44 -21.76 2.22
C LYS A 72 -4.60 -22.29 0.80
N MET A 73 -4.02 -21.59 -0.19
CA MET A 73 -4.04 -21.99 -1.59
C MET A 73 -2.92 -22.97 -1.97
N GLY A 74 -2.06 -23.39 -1.04
CA GLY A 74 -0.89 -24.24 -1.32
C GLY A 74 0.23 -23.49 -2.08
N ARG A 75 0.21 -22.15 -2.06
CA ARG A 75 1.16 -21.27 -2.78
C ARG A 75 2.12 -20.52 -1.85
N GLY A 76 2.30 -20.99 -0.61
CA GLY A 76 3.17 -20.35 0.39
C GLY A 76 4.60 -20.09 -0.14
N SER A 77 5.22 -21.07 -0.79
CA SER A 77 6.56 -20.92 -1.38
C SER A 77 6.65 -19.84 -2.47
N SER A 78 5.57 -19.64 -3.24
CA SER A 78 5.51 -18.56 -4.23
C SER A 78 5.43 -17.20 -3.54
N PHE A 79 4.66 -17.11 -2.45
CA PHE A 79 4.55 -15.89 -1.65
C PHE A 79 5.90 -15.54 -1.01
N GLU A 80 6.57 -16.49 -0.35
CA GLU A 80 7.89 -16.27 0.24
C GLU A 80 8.94 -15.83 -0.78
N ARG A 81 8.92 -16.43 -1.98
CA ARG A 81 9.80 -15.99 -3.07
C ARG A 81 9.49 -14.55 -3.48
N ALA A 82 8.22 -14.19 -3.65
CA ALA A 82 7.81 -12.83 -4.00
C ALA A 82 8.17 -11.83 -2.90
N ASP A 83 7.97 -12.19 -1.63
CA ASP A 83 8.32 -11.41 -0.45
C ASP A 83 9.82 -11.09 -0.42
N ARG A 84 10.67 -12.10 -0.56
CA ARG A 84 12.13 -11.92 -0.64
C ARG A 84 12.54 -10.97 -1.77
N ILE A 85 11.97 -11.15 -2.96
CA ILE A 85 12.25 -10.29 -4.12
C ILE A 85 11.83 -8.84 -3.82
N ALA A 86 10.65 -8.64 -3.25
CA ALA A 86 10.13 -7.32 -2.91
C ALA A 86 11.01 -6.61 -1.86
N VAL A 87 11.46 -7.32 -0.82
CA VAL A 87 12.39 -6.77 0.18
C VAL A 87 13.72 -6.37 -0.48
N THR A 88 14.36 -7.27 -1.23
CA THR A 88 15.64 -6.96 -1.90
C THR A 88 15.50 -5.83 -2.91
N TYR A 89 14.38 -5.76 -3.65
CA TYR A 89 14.07 -4.63 -4.52
C TYR A 89 14.02 -3.32 -3.73
N GLY A 90 13.27 -3.29 -2.62
CA GLY A 90 13.13 -2.11 -1.76
C GLY A 90 14.47 -1.64 -1.19
N GLU A 91 15.30 -2.56 -0.70
CA GLU A 91 16.65 -2.27 -0.20
C GLU A 91 17.54 -1.66 -1.29
N LYS A 92 17.51 -2.20 -2.52
CA LYS A 92 18.27 -1.66 -3.64
C LYS A 92 17.78 -0.29 -4.10
N VAL A 93 16.47 -0.07 -4.11
CA VAL A 93 15.89 1.26 -4.38
C VAL A 93 16.35 2.26 -3.33
N LEU A 94 16.27 1.92 -2.05
CA LEU A 94 16.70 2.78 -0.96
C LEU A 94 18.20 3.09 -1.05
N ALA A 95 19.04 2.09 -1.30
CA ALA A 95 20.47 2.28 -1.48
C ALA A 95 20.78 3.23 -2.63
N HIS A 96 20.05 3.14 -3.74
CA HIS A 96 20.19 4.06 -4.87
C HIS A 96 19.78 5.48 -4.52
N LEU A 97 18.63 5.66 -3.86
CA LEU A 97 18.15 6.98 -3.43
C LEU A 97 19.08 7.66 -2.42
N LEU A 98 19.91 6.89 -1.73
CA LEU A 98 20.91 7.37 -0.77
C LEU A 98 22.32 7.47 -1.38
N ASP A 99 22.48 7.33 -2.70
CA ASP A 99 23.76 7.33 -3.42
C ASP A 99 24.76 6.26 -2.93
N ARG A 100 24.26 5.13 -2.42
CA ARG A 100 25.04 4.00 -1.88
C ARG A 100 24.98 2.75 -2.76
N GLY A 101 24.33 2.82 -3.93
CA GLY A 101 24.18 1.67 -4.82
C GLY A 101 23.60 2.02 -6.19
N THR A 102 23.64 1.05 -7.10
CA THR A 102 23.22 1.20 -8.52
C THR A 102 21.73 0.96 -8.75
N GLY A 103 20.95 0.66 -7.70
CA GLY A 103 19.52 0.36 -7.81
C GLY A 103 19.19 -1.10 -8.17
N PRO A 104 17.90 -1.44 -8.26
CA PRO A 104 17.44 -2.78 -8.63
C PRO A 104 17.78 -3.10 -10.09
N GLY A 105 18.32 -4.30 -10.33
CA GLY A 105 18.67 -4.80 -11.66
C GLY A 105 17.85 -6.02 -12.07
N LEU A 106 18.01 -6.48 -13.32
CA LEU A 106 17.24 -7.60 -13.90
C LEU A 106 17.44 -8.96 -13.21
N GLY A 107 18.46 -9.10 -12.35
CA GLY A 107 18.76 -10.34 -11.62
C GLY A 107 18.04 -10.50 -10.28
N LEU A 108 16.94 -9.76 -10.05
CA LEU A 108 16.07 -9.92 -8.89
C LEU A 108 15.07 -11.08 -9.06
#